data_AF-A0A0G4LID4-F1
#
_entry.id   AF-A0A0G4LID4-F1
#
_cell.length_a   1.000
_cell.length_b   1.000
_cell.length_c   1.000
_cell.angle_alpha   90.00
_cell.angle_beta   90.00
_cell.angle_gamma   90.00
#
_symmetry.space_group_name_H-M   'P 1'
#
loop_
_entity.id
_entity.type
_entity.pdbx_description
1 polymer ?
#
loop_
_entity_poly.entity_id
_entity_poly.type
_entity_poly.pdbx_seq_one_letter_code
_entity_poly.pdbx_strand_id
1 'polypeptide(L)'
;MWRRGERKLPWSWPISIRGLGSQVFLAGRACKQRRLAISRLLSPIMVAASKILCSGALFSSLAAARWIVPGGRWIDTDGGLVNAHAGGVTREEETGKFFWFGEYKIQGQEEGGGVSVYSSDDLVTWENHGLALIPEEGHEFISPEMIIQRPKVVYSRETQQYHMWWHADDSKYSLLLQGLAVSPNITGPYTFVDATAPLGNWSQDFGLFTDNYGNGRSYALYSNGDRREGRDVYLSVFNENITEVEEVTFRFNKRTRVTTRS
;
A
#
# COMPACT_ATOMS: atom_id res chain seq x y z
N MET A 1 31.60 -16.01 22.74
CA MET A 1 31.08 -16.85 23.83
C MET A 1 30.37 -15.94 24.83
N TRP A 2 29.07 -15.69 24.69
CA TRP A 2 28.19 -15.19 25.74
C TRP A 2 26.75 -15.62 25.42
N ARG A 3 26.01 -15.92 26.48
CA ARG A 3 24.87 -16.86 26.52
C ARG A 3 23.55 -16.24 26.09
N ARG A 4 22.71 -17.15 25.57
CA ARG A 4 21.28 -17.05 25.32
C ARG A 4 20.53 -16.78 26.65
N GLY A 5 19.65 -15.78 26.66
CA GLY A 5 18.71 -15.49 27.75
C GLY A 5 17.28 -15.78 27.32
N GLU A 6 16.64 -16.72 28.00
CA GLU A 6 15.25 -17.14 27.82
C GLU A 6 14.26 -16.12 28.39
N ARG A 7 13.10 -15.93 27.74
CA ARG A 7 11.85 -15.55 28.42
C ARG A 7 10.69 -16.40 27.90
N LYS A 8 10.08 -17.13 28.83
CA LYS A 8 8.85 -17.92 28.69
C LYS A 8 7.62 -17.02 28.78
N LEU A 9 6.51 -17.44 28.16
CA LEU A 9 5.18 -17.62 28.76
C LEU A 9 4.21 -18.20 27.71
N PRO A 10 3.54 -19.33 27.96
CA PRO A 10 2.34 -19.74 27.25
C PRO A 10 1.11 -19.73 28.17
N TRP A 11 -0.05 -19.32 27.64
CA TRP A 11 -1.34 -19.55 28.28
C TRP A 11 -2.09 -20.64 27.52
N SER A 12 -2.36 -21.75 28.19
CA SER A 12 -3.26 -22.82 27.77
C SER A 12 -4.38 -22.96 28.79
N TRP A 13 -5.61 -23.16 28.31
CA TRP A 13 -6.77 -23.56 29.11
C TRP A 13 -7.05 -25.05 28.88
N PRO A 14 -7.31 -25.86 29.93
CA PRO A 14 -7.84 -27.20 29.78
C PRO A 14 -9.35 -27.24 30.05
N ILE A 15 -10.10 -28.01 29.25
CA ILE A 15 -11.47 -28.45 29.59
C ILE A 15 -11.42 -29.95 29.90
N SER A 16 -11.97 -30.26 31.07
CA SER A 16 -12.03 -31.58 31.73
C SER A 16 -13.26 -32.39 31.28
N ILE A 17 -13.10 -33.71 31.15
CA ILE A 17 -14.18 -34.70 31.03
C ILE A 17 -14.03 -35.73 32.15
N ARG A 18 -15.12 -35.95 32.90
CA ARG A 18 -15.54 -37.14 33.71
C ARG A 18 -16.85 -36.70 34.41
N GLY A 19 -17.95 -37.44 34.52
CA GLY A 19 -18.22 -38.88 34.51
C GLY A 19 -18.97 -39.24 35.80
N LEU A 20 -20.25 -39.61 35.71
CA LEU A 20 -21.13 -40.22 36.74
C LEU A 20 -22.28 -40.87 35.96
N GLY A 21 -22.86 -42.03 36.25
CA GLY A 21 -22.78 -43.00 37.35
C GLY A 21 -23.85 -44.08 37.06
N SER A 22 -23.66 -45.28 37.61
CA SER A 22 -24.24 -46.57 37.18
C SER A 22 -25.58 -46.98 37.85
N GLN A 23 -26.11 -48.12 37.34
CA GLN A 23 -26.95 -49.19 37.96
C GLN A 23 -28.46 -49.21 37.63
N VAL A 24 -28.98 -50.15 36.83
CA VAL A 24 -29.34 -51.59 37.02
C VAL A 24 -30.73 -51.79 37.65
N PHE A 25 -31.68 -52.42 36.93
CA PHE A 25 -32.37 -53.68 37.31
C PHE A 25 -33.33 -54.19 36.20
N LEU A 26 -33.47 -55.52 36.15
CA LEU A 26 -34.17 -56.35 35.15
C LEU A 26 -35.71 -56.39 35.27
N ALA A 27 -36.38 -56.66 34.13
CA ALA A 27 -37.43 -57.67 33.87
C ALA A 27 -38.28 -57.14 32.68
N GLY A 28 -38.48 -57.81 31.55
CA GLY A 28 -38.88 -59.19 31.36
C GLY A 28 -40.32 -59.20 30.84
N ARG A 29 -40.51 -59.43 29.52
CA ARG A 29 -41.60 -60.21 28.88
C ARG A 29 -41.73 -59.87 27.39
N ALA A 30 -41.67 -60.92 26.57
CA ALA A 30 -42.08 -60.93 25.18
C ALA A 30 -43.62 -60.83 25.08
N CYS A 31 -44.14 -60.05 24.12
CA CYS A 31 -45.49 -60.28 23.60
C CYS A 31 -45.69 -59.64 22.21
N LYS A 32 -45.83 -60.53 21.21
CA LYS A 32 -46.61 -60.47 19.98
C LYS A 32 -46.72 -59.13 19.21
N GLN A 33 -46.20 -59.21 17.98
CA GLN A 33 -46.56 -58.38 16.83
C GLN A 33 -48.06 -58.07 16.78
N ARG A 34 -48.40 -56.77 16.85
CA ARG A 34 -49.62 -56.22 16.29
C ARG A 34 -49.23 -55.33 15.13
N ARG A 35 -49.64 -55.70 13.91
CA ARG A 35 -49.63 -54.82 12.74
C ARG A 35 -50.58 -53.66 13.05
N LEU A 36 -50.01 -52.48 13.30
CA LEU A 36 -50.73 -51.22 13.27
C LEU A 36 -50.34 -50.51 11.98
N ALA A 37 -51.33 -50.34 11.10
CA ALA A 37 -51.19 -49.56 9.89
C ALA A 37 -50.93 -48.10 10.27
N ILE A 38 -49.69 -47.65 10.11
CA ILE A 38 -49.32 -46.24 10.26
C ILE A 38 -49.78 -45.53 8.98
N SER A 39 -50.89 -44.81 9.08
CA SER A 39 -51.32 -43.84 8.09
C SER A 39 -50.22 -42.81 7.90
N ARG A 40 -49.72 -42.68 6.67
CA ARG A 40 -48.80 -41.62 6.25
C ARG A 40 -49.51 -40.26 6.37
N LEU A 41 -49.26 -39.56 7.46
CA LEU A 41 -49.47 -38.11 7.55
C LEU A 41 -48.09 -37.46 7.68
N LEU A 42 -47.42 -37.34 6.54
CA LEU A 42 -46.33 -36.38 6.41
C LEU A 42 -46.95 -34.99 6.43
N SER A 43 -46.75 -34.26 7.53
CA SER A 43 -47.15 -32.87 7.69
C SER A 43 -46.58 -32.02 6.53
N PRO A 44 -47.40 -31.17 5.87
CA PRO A 44 -46.93 -30.31 4.77
C PRO A 44 -45.88 -29.26 5.22
N ILE A 45 -45.65 -29.12 6.53
CA ILE A 45 -44.71 -28.16 7.11
C ILE A 45 -43.25 -28.58 6.87
N MET A 46 -42.93 -29.87 6.76
CA MET A 46 -41.54 -30.30 6.51
C MET A 46 -41.11 -30.26 5.04
N VAL A 47 -42.05 -30.16 4.10
CA VAL A 47 -41.72 -30.04 2.66
C VAL A 47 -41.44 -28.60 2.26
N ALA A 48 -41.99 -27.62 3.00
CA ALA A 48 -41.74 -26.20 2.77
C ALA A 48 -40.34 -25.76 3.22
N ALA A 49 -39.80 -26.32 4.31
CA ALA A 49 -38.46 -26.00 4.80
C ALA A 49 -37.34 -26.52 3.89
N SER A 50 -37.59 -27.60 3.15
CA SER A 50 -36.60 -28.20 2.22
C SER A 50 -36.55 -27.49 0.85
N LYS A 51 -37.56 -26.68 0.51
CA LYS A 51 -37.59 -25.88 -0.74
C LYS A 51 -37.06 -24.46 -0.58
N ILE A 52 -36.98 -23.95 0.65
CA ILE A 52 -36.36 -22.65 0.93
C ILE A 52 -34.84 -22.78 1.06
N LEU A 53 -34.32 -23.96 1.43
CA LEU A 53 -32.88 -24.19 1.59
C LEU A 53 -32.10 -24.32 0.26
N CYS A 54 -32.78 -24.57 -0.86
CA CYS A 54 -32.15 -24.64 -2.19
C CYS A 54 -32.29 -23.36 -3.02
N SER A 55 -32.92 -22.31 -2.49
CA SER A 55 -33.01 -21.00 -3.14
C SER A 55 -31.94 -20.01 -2.67
N GLY A 56 -30.98 -20.47 -1.86
CA GLY A 56 -29.71 -19.78 -1.63
C GLY A 56 -28.89 -19.82 -2.92
N ALA A 57 -29.27 -18.98 -3.88
CA ALA A 57 -28.54 -18.75 -5.09
C ALA A 57 -27.08 -18.51 -4.72
N LEU A 58 -26.23 -19.44 -5.14
CA LEU A 58 -24.81 -19.25 -5.29
C LEU A 58 -24.63 -18.04 -6.21
N PHE A 59 -24.59 -16.83 -5.64
CA PHE A 59 -23.92 -15.70 -6.27
C PHE A 59 -22.42 -15.99 -6.16
N SER A 60 -21.95 -16.95 -6.95
CA SER A 60 -20.54 -17.02 -7.28
C SER A 60 -20.25 -15.75 -8.05
N SER A 61 -19.61 -14.76 -7.41
CA SER A 61 -19.03 -13.64 -8.14
C SER A 61 -18.07 -14.26 -9.15
N LEU A 62 -18.39 -14.17 -10.44
CA LEU A 62 -17.41 -14.44 -11.48
C LEU A 62 -16.35 -13.36 -11.32
N ALA A 63 -15.30 -13.66 -10.56
CA ALA A 63 -14.10 -12.84 -10.55
C ALA A 63 -13.54 -12.91 -11.97
N ALA A 64 -13.82 -11.88 -12.76
CA ALA A 64 -13.22 -11.75 -14.07
C ALA A 64 -11.70 -11.70 -13.89
N ALA A 65 -10.97 -12.56 -14.59
CA ALA A 65 -9.52 -12.49 -14.58
C ALA A 65 -9.08 -11.11 -15.07
N ARG A 66 -8.41 -10.37 -14.21
CA ARG A 66 -7.85 -9.05 -14.50
C ARG A 66 -6.36 -9.20 -14.76
N TRP A 67 -5.89 -8.57 -15.84
CA TRP A 67 -4.53 -8.74 -16.33
C TRP A 67 -3.82 -7.40 -16.38
N ILE A 68 -2.57 -7.39 -15.92
CA ILE A 68 -1.64 -6.29 -16.18
C ILE A 68 -1.05 -6.54 -17.56
N VAL A 69 -1.28 -5.61 -18.49
CA VAL A 69 -0.74 -5.66 -19.86
C VAL A 69 0.23 -4.48 -20.02
N PRO A 70 1.55 -4.70 -19.84
CA PRO A 70 2.55 -3.65 -20.03
C PRO A 70 2.49 -3.07 -21.44
N GLY A 71 2.58 -1.74 -21.55
CA GLY A 71 2.46 -1.01 -22.82
C GLY A 71 1.04 -0.87 -23.35
N GLY A 72 0.05 -1.51 -22.73
CA GLY A 72 -1.37 -1.29 -23.01
C GLY A 72 -1.84 0.09 -22.51
N ARG A 73 -2.93 0.60 -23.08
CA ARG A 73 -3.62 1.78 -22.54
C ARG A 73 -4.47 1.37 -21.35
N TRP A 74 -4.20 1.95 -20.19
CA TRP A 74 -4.96 1.67 -18.97
C TRP A 74 -6.04 2.71 -18.83
N ILE A 75 -7.27 2.25 -18.58
CA ILE A 75 -8.47 3.07 -18.50
C ILE A 75 -8.98 3.00 -17.05
N ASP A 76 -9.22 4.15 -16.44
CA ASP A 76 -9.78 4.26 -15.10
C ASP A 76 -11.29 3.95 -15.09
N THR A 77 -11.90 3.95 -13.91
CA THR A 77 -13.33 3.67 -13.74
C THR A 77 -14.25 4.71 -14.38
N ASP A 78 -13.75 5.91 -14.64
CA ASP A 78 -14.49 7.01 -15.27
C ASP A 78 -14.36 6.99 -16.80
N GLY A 79 -13.59 6.03 -17.34
CA GLY A 79 -13.33 5.90 -18.78
C GLY A 79 -12.18 6.76 -19.29
N GLY A 80 -11.46 7.46 -18.39
CA GLY A 80 -10.27 8.25 -18.69
C GLY A 80 -9.02 7.38 -18.82
N LEU A 81 -7.99 7.89 -19.49
CA LEU A 81 -6.66 7.26 -19.46
C LEU A 81 -6.04 7.47 -18.08
N VAL A 82 -5.50 6.40 -17.50
CA VAL A 82 -4.69 6.52 -16.28
C VAL A 82 -3.45 7.37 -16.60
N ASN A 83 -3.31 8.49 -15.90
CA ASN A 83 -2.25 9.47 -16.10
C ASN A 83 -1.48 9.65 -14.78
N ALA A 84 -0.62 8.69 -14.45
CA ALA A 84 0.17 8.65 -13.22
C ALA A 84 1.61 8.20 -13.51
N HIS A 85 2.33 9.00 -14.28
CA HIS A 85 3.65 8.64 -14.79
C HIS A 85 4.71 8.64 -13.68
N ALA A 86 5.73 7.77 -13.86
CA ALA A 86 6.89 7.63 -12.96
C ALA A 86 6.55 7.57 -11.45
N GLY A 87 5.34 7.09 -11.15
CA GLY A 87 4.71 7.20 -9.86
C GLY A 87 5.20 6.23 -8.79
N GLY A 88 4.54 6.28 -7.64
CA GLY A 88 4.67 5.32 -6.55
C GLY A 88 3.30 4.77 -6.16
N VAL A 89 3.26 3.47 -5.84
CA VAL A 89 2.07 2.85 -5.25
C VAL A 89 2.30 2.70 -3.75
N THR A 90 1.44 3.31 -2.96
CA THR A 90 1.39 3.19 -1.50
C THR A 90 0.16 2.40 -1.10
N ARG A 91 0.27 1.58 -0.06
CA ARG A 91 -0.86 0.86 0.51
C ARG A 91 -1.27 1.53 1.82
N GLU A 92 -2.52 1.92 1.92
CA GLU A 92 -3.08 2.44 3.16
C GLU A 92 -3.24 1.29 4.16
N GLU A 93 -2.74 1.47 5.39
CA GLU A 93 -2.75 0.39 6.39
C GLU A 93 -4.16 0.07 6.87
N GLU A 94 -5.01 1.09 7.08
CA GLU A 94 -6.33 0.95 7.68
C GLU A 94 -7.31 0.17 6.77
N THR A 95 -7.37 0.55 5.50
CA THR A 95 -8.29 -0.06 4.53
C THR A 95 -7.63 -1.20 3.75
N GLY A 96 -6.31 -1.20 3.66
CA GLY A 96 -5.55 -2.10 2.80
C GLY A 96 -5.60 -1.77 1.32
N LYS A 97 -6.22 -0.64 0.95
CA LYS A 97 -6.37 -0.15 -0.43
C LYS A 97 -5.04 0.39 -0.96
N PHE A 98 -4.81 0.23 -2.25
CA PHE A 98 -3.63 0.76 -2.95
C PHE A 98 -3.93 2.14 -3.52
N PHE A 99 -2.97 3.04 -3.44
CA PHE A 99 -3.02 4.38 -3.99
C PHE A 99 -1.81 4.62 -4.89
N TRP A 100 -2.06 4.94 -6.15
CA TRP A 100 -1.04 5.23 -7.14
C TRP A 100 -0.95 6.72 -7.38
N PHE A 101 0.15 7.32 -6.94
CA PHE A 101 0.48 8.71 -7.17
C PHE A 101 1.45 8.80 -8.34
N GLY A 102 1.25 9.72 -9.26
CA GLY A 102 2.18 9.91 -10.37
C GLY A 102 2.08 11.28 -11.00
N GLU A 103 3.05 11.57 -11.84
CA GLU A 103 3.11 12.82 -12.60
C GLU A 103 1.91 12.88 -13.54
N TYR A 104 1.13 13.94 -13.44
CA TYR A 104 0.06 14.22 -14.39
C TYR A 104 0.65 14.91 -15.61
N LYS A 105 0.70 14.20 -16.73
CA LYS A 105 1.28 14.72 -17.98
C LYS A 105 0.20 15.38 -18.83
N ILE A 106 0.37 16.66 -19.12
CA ILE A 106 -0.51 17.44 -19.99
C ILE A 106 -0.01 17.31 -21.43
N GLN A 107 -0.91 17.05 -22.38
CA GLN A 107 -0.53 16.91 -23.77
C GLN A 107 0.10 18.20 -24.30
N GLY A 108 1.29 18.09 -24.89
CA GLY A 108 2.03 19.23 -25.44
C GLY A 108 2.84 20.02 -24.42
N GLN A 109 2.89 19.56 -23.17
CA GLN A 109 3.74 20.11 -22.11
C GLN A 109 4.63 19.00 -21.54
N GLU A 110 5.87 19.32 -21.21
CA GLU A 110 6.82 18.35 -20.65
C GLU A 110 6.57 18.12 -19.15
N GLU A 111 6.28 19.20 -18.43
CA GLU A 111 6.06 19.25 -16.98
C GLU A 111 4.92 20.21 -16.62
N GLY A 112 4.61 20.33 -15.32
CA GLY A 112 3.69 21.35 -14.82
C GLY A 112 2.26 20.90 -14.50
N GLY A 113 1.94 19.61 -14.67
CA GLY A 113 0.57 19.11 -14.41
C GLY A 113 0.28 18.70 -12.97
N GLY A 114 1.29 18.71 -12.09
CA GLY A 114 1.15 18.28 -10.70
C GLY A 114 1.16 16.76 -10.52
N VAL A 115 0.51 16.29 -9.46
CA VAL A 115 0.47 14.87 -9.10
C VAL A 115 -0.96 14.37 -9.09
N SER A 116 -1.27 13.39 -9.93
CA SER A 116 -2.54 12.68 -9.90
C SER A 116 -2.53 11.57 -8.84
N VAL A 117 -3.71 11.15 -8.42
CA VAL A 117 -3.87 10.01 -7.51
C VAL A 117 -5.01 9.10 -7.98
N TYR A 118 -4.73 7.81 -7.98
CA TYR A 118 -5.71 6.76 -8.24
C TYR A 118 -5.76 5.78 -7.07
N SER A 119 -6.88 5.10 -6.87
CA SER A 119 -6.99 4.03 -5.87
C SER A 119 -7.42 2.70 -6.48
N SER A 120 -7.02 1.59 -5.87
CA SER A 120 -7.37 0.25 -6.34
C SER A 120 -7.40 -0.75 -5.18
N ASP A 121 -8.32 -1.71 -5.25
CA ASP A 121 -8.34 -2.87 -4.35
C ASP A 121 -7.54 -4.06 -4.92
N ASP A 122 -7.21 -4.05 -6.22
CA ASP A 122 -6.66 -5.20 -6.94
C ASP A 122 -5.43 -4.89 -7.82
N LEU A 123 -4.91 -3.66 -7.78
CA LEU A 123 -3.80 -3.15 -8.61
C LEU A 123 -4.06 -3.13 -10.12
N VAL A 124 -5.31 -3.36 -10.56
CA VAL A 124 -5.67 -3.39 -11.98
C VAL A 124 -6.79 -2.39 -12.29
N THR A 125 -7.76 -2.26 -11.39
CA THR A 125 -8.90 -1.36 -11.55
C THR A 125 -8.64 -0.10 -10.76
N TRP A 126 -8.44 1.00 -11.47
CA TRP A 126 -8.02 2.27 -10.89
C TRP A 126 -9.19 3.26 -10.87
N GLU A 127 -9.57 3.70 -9.69
CA GLU A 127 -10.51 4.78 -9.44
C GLU A 127 -9.75 6.11 -9.39
N ASN A 128 -10.21 7.11 -10.13
CA ASN A 128 -9.55 8.41 -10.23
C ASN A 128 -9.99 9.34 -9.09
N HIS A 129 -9.02 9.97 -8.40
CA HIS A 129 -9.28 10.91 -7.31
C HIS A 129 -8.85 12.35 -7.65
N GLY A 130 -8.47 12.61 -8.90
CA GLY A 130 -8.01 13.92 -9.36
C GLY A 130 -6.55 14.19 -9.03
N LEU A 131 -6.23 15.47 -8.79
CA LEU A 131 -4.88 15.91 -8.45
C LEU A 131 -4.70 15.94 -6.93
N ALA A 132 -3.74 15.14 -6.43
CA ALA A 132 -3.28 15.18 -5.06
C ALA A 132 -2.43 16.43 -4.79
N LEU A 133 -1.52 16.79 -5.72
CA LEU A 133 -0.77 18.05 -5.64
C LEU A 133 -1.16 18.92 -6.84
N ILE A 134 -1.77 20.07 -6.56
CA ILE A 134 -2.26 21.01 -7.56
C ILE A 134 -1.17 22.07 -7.79
N PRO A 135 -0.73 22.30 -9.03
CA PRO A 135 0.22 23.37 -9.34
C PRO A 135 -0.35 24.75 -9.01
N GLU A 136 0.49 25.66 -8.55
CA GLU A 136 0.12 27.02 -8.15
C GLU A 136 0.82 28.06 -9.03
N GLU A 137 0.04 28.84 -9.78
CA GLU A 137 0.57 29.88 -10.67
C GLU A 137 1.50 30.85 -9.93
N GLY A 138 2.71 31.03 -10.45
CA GLY A 138 3.72 31.92 -9.86
C GLY A 138 4.37 31.41 -8.55
N HIS A 139 4.03 30.22 -8.07
CA HIS A 139 4.69 29.63 -6.90
C HIS A 139 6.13 29.20 -7.24
N GLU A 140 7.07 29.46 -6.34
CA GLU A 140 8.51 29.25 -6.59
C GLU A 140 8.89 27.81 -6.96
N PHE A 141 8.25 26.80 -6.33
CA PHE A 141 8.61 25.38 -6.51
C PHE A 141 7.53 24.47 -7.12
N ILE A 142 6.29 24.94 -7.23
CA ILE A 142 5.16 24.11 -7.70
C ILE A 142 4.30 24.84 -8.74
N SER A 143 4.83 25.87 -9.41
CA SER A 143 4.15 26.43 -10.57
C SER A 143 4.16 25.47 -11.76
N PRO A 144 3.30 25.67 -12.77
CA PRO A 144 3.33 24.89 -14.00
C PRO A 144 4.66 24.93 -14.76
N GLU A 145 5.54 25.90 -14.49
CA GLU A 145 6.89 25.97 -15.07
C GLU A 145 7.93 25.09 -14.34
N MET A 146 7.57 24.56 -13.17
CA MET A 146 8.44 23.77 -12.32
C MET A 146 8.31 22.27 -12.57
N ILE A 147 9.39 21.56 -12.26
CA ILE A 147 9.47 20.10 -12.41
C ILE A 147 9.01 19.45 -11.11
N ILE A 148 7.98 18.61 -11.22
CA ILE A 148 7.46 17.77 -10.14
C ILE A 148 7.53 16.33 -10.62
N GLN A 149 8.57 15.59 -10.21
CA GLN A 149 8.81 14.24 -10.72
C GLN A 149 8.91 13.17 -9.64
N ARG A 150 8.49 11.95 -10.01
CA ARG A 150 8.63 10.73 -9.20
C ARG A 150 8.05 10.83 -7.78
N PRO A 151 6.80 11.29 -7.60
CA PRO A 151 6.20 11.43 -6.27
C PRO A 151 6.18 10.09 -5.51
N LYS A 152 6.38 10.17 -4.21
CA LYS A 152 6.26 9.07 -3.24
C LYS A 152 5.49 9.58 -2.04
N VAL A 153 4.56 8.79 -1.51
CA VAL A 153 3.73 9.16 -0.38
C VAL A 153 3.93 8.16 0.76
N VAL A 154 4.14 8.67 1.96
CA VAL A 154 4.25 7.87 3.19
C VAL A 154 3.45 8.50 4.31
N TYR A 155 2.86 7.69 5.18
CA TYR A 155 2.16 8.18 6.36
C TYR A 155 3.14 8.41 7.52
N SER A 156 3.09 9.59 8.11
CA SER A 156 3.83 9.93 9.32
C SER A 156 2.91 9.80 10.54
N ARG A 157 3.22 8.85 11.42
CA ARG A 157 2.44 8.61 12.65
C ARG A 157 2.56 9.78 13.63
N GLU A 158 3.72 10.42 13.65
CA GLU A 158 4.02 11.54 14.55
C GLU A 158 3.24 12.80 14.21
N THR A 159 3.08 13.11 12.91
CA THR A 159 2.31 14.28 12.45
C THR A 159 0.86 13.95 12.12
N GLN A 160 0.50 12.65 12.11
CA GLN A 160 -0.79 12.12 11.66
C GLN A 160 -1.17 12.59 10.25
N GLN A 161 -0.18 12.71 9.37
CA GLN A 161 -0.35 13.21 8.01
C GLN A 161 0.37 12.33 7.01
N TYR A 162 -0.14 12.33 5.78
CA TYR A 162 0.56 11.82 4.63
C TYR A 162 1.55 12.85 4.12
N HIS A 163 2.79 12.43 3.92
CA HIS A 163 3.88 13.24 3.41
C HIS A 163 4.19 12.79 1.99
N MET A 164 4.05 13.70 1.03
CA MET A 164 4.44 13.51 -0.36
C MET A 164 5.83 14.10 -0.56
N TRP A 165 6.74 13.27 -1.06
CA TRP A 165 8.10 13.61 -1.40
C TRP A 165 8.35 13.41 -2.90
N TRP A 166 9.10 14.29 -3.54
CA TRP A 166 9.38 14.21 -4.97
C TRP A 166 10.71 14.89 -5.34
N HIS A 167 11.14 14.69 -6.58
CA HIS A 167 12.22 15.45 -7.20
C HIS A 167 11.69 16.82 -7.63
N ALA A 168 12.10 17.88 -6.94
CA ALA A 168 11.73 19.26 -7.23
C ALA A 168 12.84 19.97 -8.00
N ASP A 169 12.51 20.53 -9.16
CA ASP A 169 13.51 21.18 -10.02
C ASP A 169 12.95 22.28 -10.92
N ASP A 170 13.84 23.00 -11.59
CA ASP A 170 13.52 23.91 -12.68
C ASP A 170 13.66 23.22 -14.05
N SER A 171 13.18 23.88 -15.12
CA SER A 171 13.30 23.37 -16.50
C SER A 171 14.72 23.11 -16.99
N LYS A 172 15.75 23.56 -16.24
CA LYS A 172 17.17 23.37 -16.57
C LYS A 172 17.82 22.27 -15.74
N TYR A 173 17.07 21.61 -14.86
CA TYR A 173 17.58 20.65 -13.88
C TYR A 173 18.74 21.22 -13.05
N SER A 174 18.57 22.44 -12.55
CA SER A 174 19.61 23.21 -11.87
C SER A 174 19.46 23.27 -10.36
N LEU A 175 18.25 23.04 -9.82
CA LEU A 175 17.96 23.08 -8.39
C LEU A 175 18.32 21.77 -7.70
N LEU A 176 17.90 20.63 -8.29
CA LEU A 176 18.14 19.27 -7.79
C LEU A 176 17.73 19.11 -6.31
N LEU A 177 16.47 19.40 -5.99
CA LEU A 177 15.93 19.42 -4.62
C LEU A 177 14.97 18.26 -4.35
N GLN A 178 14.65 18.07 -3.07
CA GLN A 178 13.54 17.23 -2.61
C GLN A 178 12.39 18.11 -2.16
N GLY A 179 11.26 18.01 -2.83
CA GLY A 179 10.03 18.69 -2.42
C GLY A 179 9.30 17.90 -1.33
N LEU A 180 8.66 18.61 -0.40
CA LEU A 180 7.77 18.08 0.63
C LEU A 180 6.42 18.81 0.59
N ALA A 181 5.35 18.03 0.61
CA ALA A 181 3.99 18.50 0.78
C ALA A 181 3.24 17.55 1.72
N VAL A 182 2.26 18.05 2.46
CA VAL A 182 1.54 17.27 3.48
C VAL A 182 0.03 17.36 3.32
N SER A 183 -0.67 16.30 3.76
CA SER A 183 -2.14 16.25 3.80
C SER A 183 -2.61 15.31 4.90
N PRO A 184 -3.69 15.62 5.63
CA PRO A 184 -4.35 14.64 6.51
C PRO A 184 -5.09 13.54 5.74
N ASN A 185 -5.36 13.74 4.45
CA ASN A 185 -6.05 12.78 3.57
C ASN A 185 -5.07 12.19 2.54
N ILE A 186 -5.08 10.87 2.36
CA ILE A 186 -4.17 10.20 1.42
C ILE A 186 -4.36 10.68 -0.03
N THR A 187 -5.57 11.04 -0.43
CA THR A 187 -5.86 11.57 -1.77
C THR A 187 -5.60 13.08 -1.90
N GLY A 188 -5.22 13.75 -0.82
CA GLY A 188 -5.00 15.19 -0.81
C GLY A 188 -6.28 16.03 -0.63
N PRO A 189 -6.28 17.29 -1.11
CA PRO A 189 -5.14 17.96 -1.73
C PRO A 189 -3.98 18.17 -0.73
N TYR A 190 -2.76 18.09 -1.22
CA TYR A 190 -1.53 18.29 -0.45
C TYR A 190 -1.14 19.76 -0.45
N THR A 191 -0.67 20.25 0.70
CA THR A 191 -0.14 21.60 0.88
C THR A 191 1.38 21.57 0.83
N PHE A 192 1.98 22.38 -0.04
CA PHE A 192 3.43 22.54 -0.11
C PHE A 192 4.02 22.98 1.24
N VAL A 193 5.16 22.41 1.60
CA VAL A 193 5.89 22.77 2.83
C VAL A 193 7.24 23.37 2.49
N ASP A 194 8.08 22.63 1.74
CA ASP A 194 9.44 23.07 1.43
C ASP A 194 10.03 22.32 0.23
N ALA A 195 11.12 22.84 -0.33
CA ALA A 195 11.97 22.19 -1.32
C ALA A 195 13.45 22.32 -0.89
N THR A 196 14.07 21.20 -0.50
CA THR A 196 15.37 21.22 0.20
C THR A 196 16.43 20.35 -0.43
N ALA A 197 17.68 20.78 -0.28
CA ALA A 197 18.86 19.99 -0.62
C ALA A 197 19.18 19.03 0.54
N PRO A 198 19.00 17.70 0.39
CA PRO A 198 19.15 16.75 1.50
C PRO A 198 20.59 16.78 2.03
N LEU A 199 20.76 17.20 3.28
CA LEU A 199 22.07 17.31 3.93
C LEU A 199 23.08 18.17 3.13
N GLY A 200 22.57 19.16 2.39
CA GLY A 200 23.38 20.01 1.50
C GLY A 200 23.89 19.32 0.22
N ASN A 201 23.46 18.09 -0.07
CA ASN A 201 23.71 17.41 -1.34
C ASN A 201 22.62 17.72 -2.37
N TRP A 202 22.88 17.37 -3.63
CA TRP A 202 21.85 17.40 -4.67
C TRP A 202 20.98 16.14 -4.63
N SER A 203 19.76 16.26 -5.13
CA SER A 203 18.80 15.17 -5.30
C SER A 203 18.11 15.28 -6.64
N GLN A 204 18.39 14.34 -7.54
CA GLN A 204 17.69 14.21 -8.80
C GLN A 204 16.61 13.12 -8.70
N ASP A 205 16.75 12.03 -9.46
CA ASP A 205 15.86 10.86 -9.39
C ASP A 205 15.66 10.43 -7.94
N PHE A 206 14.39 10.37 -7.52
CA PHE A 206 13.99 10.16 -6.13
C PHE A 206 13.11 8.92 -5.95
N GLY A 207 13.35 8.21 -4.86
CA GLY A 207 12.53 7.12 -4.34
C GLY A 207 12.47 7.16 -2.82
N LEU A 208 11.47 6.49 -2.25
CA LEU A 208 11.24 6.40 -0.82
C LEU A 208 10.83 4.97 -0.48
N PHE A 209 11.34 4.43 0.62
CA PHE A 209 10.87 3.16 1.17
C PHE A 209 10.78 3.23 2.70
N THR A 210 9.85 2.46 3.27
CA THR A 210 9.74 2.27 4.72
C THR A 210 10.04 0.82 5.07
N ASP A 211 10.94 0.60 6.03
CA ASP A 211 11.30 -0.74 6.52
C ASP A 211 10.25 -1.25 7.52
N ASN A 212 9.09 -1.66 7.02
CA ASN A 212 7.97 -2.13 7.84
C ASN A 212 8.24 -3.45 8.57
N TYR A 213 9.27 -4.20 8.19
CA TYR A 213 9.62 -5.49 8.82
C TYR A 213 10.83 -5.40 9.75
N GLY A 214 11.65 -4.35 9.61
CA GLY A 214 12.79 -4.06 10.47
C GLY A 214 12.44 -3.01 11.53
N ASN A 215 12.98 -1.80 11.35
CA ASN A 215 12.93 -0.75 12.37
C ASN A 215 11.76 0.24 12.23
N GLY A 216 10.93 0.10 11.20
CA GLY A 216 9.82 1.02 10.92
C GLY A 216 10.26 2.39 10.37
N ARG A 217 11.54 2.60 10.10
CA ARG A 217 12.07 3.87 9.60
C ARG A 217 11.85 4.01 8.10
N SER A 218 11.69 5.26 7.67
CA SER A 218 11.61 5.63 6.26
C SER A 218 12.96 6.12 5.74
N TYR A 219 13.22 5.84 4.47
CA TYR A 219 14.48 6.16 3.81
C TYR A 219 14.23 6.77 2.43
N ALA A 220 15.01 7.80 2.10
CA ALA A 220 15.14 8.36 0.76
C ALA A 220 16.23 7.60 0.00
N LEU A 221 15.96 7.27 -1.26
CA LEU A 221 16.92 6.78 -2.24
C LEU A 221 17.00 7.79 -3.38
N TYR A 222 18.15 8.43 -3.58
CA TYR A 222 18.27 9.50 -4.56
C TYR A 222 19.63 9.54 -5.25
N SER A 223 19.65 9.98 -6.51
CA SER A 223 20.90 10.27 -7.22
C SER A 223 21.38 11.70 -6.93
N ASN A 224 22.68 11.88 -6.75
CA ASN A 224 23.30 13.18 -6.48
C ASN A 224 23.66 13.93 -7.79
N GLY A 225 22.71 13.93 -8.73
CA GLY A 225 22.82 14.54 -10.06
C GLY A 225 23.63 13.74 -11.09
N ASP A 226 23.62 14.22 -12.33
CA ASP A 226 24.22 13.52 -13.49
C ASP A 226 25.71 13.84 -13.75
N ARG A 227 26.26 14.82 -13.01
CA ARG A 227 27.66 15.24 -13.17
C ARG A 227 28.59 14.08 -12.89
N ARG A 228 29.65 13.93 -13.69
CA ARG A 228 30.56 12.78 -13.64
C ARG A 228 31.18 12.58 -12.24
N GLU A 229 31.33 13.65 -11.48
CA GLU A 229 31.88 13.72 -10.13
C GLU A 229 30.82 13.46 -9.02
N GLY A 230 29.52 13.53 -9.34
CA GLY A 230 28.40 13.44 -8.40
C GLY A 230 27.44 12.27 -8.60
N ARG A 231 27.67 11.35 -9.55
CA ARG A 231 26.72 10.27 -9.91
C ARG A 231 26.51 9.16 -8.87
N ASP A 232 26.82 9.40 -7.61
CA ASP A 232 26.58 8.42 -6.56
C ASP A 232 25.10 8.40 -6.21
N VAL A 233 24.64 7.25 -5.74
CA VAL A 233 23.28 7.08 -5.24
C VAL A 233 23.36 7.00 -3.73
N TYR A 234 22.50 7.75 -3.07
CA TYR A 234 22.46 7.86 -1.63
C TYR A 234 21.23 7.14 -1.12
N LEU A 235 21.44 6.35 -0.07
CA LEU A 235 20.38 5.91 0.81
C LEU A 235 20.52 6.72 2.10
N SER A 236 19.46 7.41 2.49
CA SER A 236 19.47 8.27 3.67
C SER A 236 18.20 8.08 4.47
N VAL A 237 18.31 8.10 5.79
CA VAL A 237 17.17 7.91 6.69
C VAL A 237 16.48 9.26 6.93
N PHE A 238 15.14 9.25 6.94
CA PHE A 238 14.34 10.40 7.38
C PHE A 238 14.30 10.49 8.90
N ASN A 239 14.04 11.67 9.45
CA ASN A 239 13.64 11.84 10.85
C ASN A 239 12.33 11.08 11.16
N GLU A 240 12.00 10.91 12.44
CA GLU A 240 10.81 10.15 12.86
C GLU A 240 9.51 10.74 12.28
N ASN A 241 9.46 12.06 12.12
CA ASN A 241 8.30 12.76 11.59
C ASN A 241 8.24 12.76 10.05
N ILE A 242 9.27 12.26 9.37
CA ILE A 242 9.41 12.20 7.91
C ILE A 242 9.33 13.59 7.26
N THR A 243 9.91 14.61 7.88
CA THR A 243 9.96 16.00 7.38
C THR A 243 11.32 16.39 6.82
N GLU A 244 12.37 15.63 7.12
CA GLU A 244 13.73 15.87 6.60
C GLU A 244 14.57 14.60 6.60
N VAL A 245 15.62 14.58 5.78
CA VAL A 245 16.65 13.54 5.80
C VAL A 245 17.71 13.87 6.85
N GLU A 246 18.01 12.95 7.76
CA GLU A 246 18.93 13.17 8.89
C GLU A 246 20.34 12.64 8.64
N GLU A 247 20.47 11.48 8.00
CA GLU A 247 21.75 10.79 7.87
C GLU A 247 21.83 9.96 6.59
N VAL A 248 22.99 10.01 5.93
CA VAL A 248 23.34 9.07 4.85
C VAL A 248 23.71 7.73 5.47
N THR A 249 22.82 6.74 5.35
CA THR A 249 23.05 5.39 5.87
C THR A 249 23.88 4.54 4.91
N PHE A 250 23.79 4.81 3.61
CA PHE A 250 24.62 4.13 2.61
C PHE A 250 24.86 5.01 1.38
N ARG A 251 26.03 4.86 0.77
CA ARG A 251 26.38 5.50 -0.51
C ARG A 251 26.83 4.44 -1.52
N PHE A 252 26.07 4.31 -2.59
CA PHE A 252 26.44 3.50 -3.75
C PHE A 252 27.38 4.31 -4.65
N ASN A 253 28.68 4.05 -4.51
CA ASN A 253 29.68 4.70 -5.34
C ASN A 253 29.59 4.18 -6.79
N LYS A 254 29.40 5.06 -7.77
CA LYS A 254 29.33 4.66 -9.19
C LYS A 254 30.71 4.39 -9.80
N ARG A 255 31.80 4.76 -9.12
CA ARG A 255 33.18 4.44 -9.51
C ARG A 255 33.81 3.42 -8.54
N THR A 256 33.75 2.14 -8.88
CA THR A 256 34.83 1.23 -8.51
C THR A 256 35.98 1.43 -9.49
N ARG A 257 37.11 1.97 -9.03
CA ARG A 257 38.38 1.77 -9.75
C ARG A 257 38.57 0.27 -9.86
N VAL A 258 38.48 -0.31 -11.05
CA VAL A 258 39.19 -1.54 -11.34
C VAL A 258 40.67 -1.17 -11.27
N THR A 259 41.28 -1.35 -10.11
CA THR A 259 42.74 -1.44 -10.05
C THR A 259 43.11 -2.72 -10.77
N THR A 260 43.38 -2.64 -12.07
CA THR A 260 44.20 -3.65 -12.73
C THR A 260 45.54 -3.60 -12.02
N ARG A 261 45.81 -4.57 -11.14
CA ARG A 261 47.16 -4.85 -10.69
C ARG A 261 47.95 -5.21 -11.95
N SER A 262 48.89 -4.34 -12.31
CA SER A 262 49.94 -4.59 -13.30
C SER A 262 50.79 -5.79 -12.90
#